data_AF-A0A813V1U6-F1
#
_entry.id   AF-A0A813V1U6-F1
#
_cell.length_a   1.000
_cell.length_b   1.000
_cell.length_c   1.000
_cell.angle_alpha   90.00
_cell.angle_beta   90.00
_cell.angle_gamma   90.00
#
_symmetry.space_group_name_H-M   'P 1'
#
loop_
_entity.id
_entity.type
_entity.pdbx_description
1 polymer ?
#
loop_
_entity_poly.entity_id
_entity_poly.type
_entity_poly.pdbx_seq_one_letter_code
_entity_poly.pdbx_strand_id
1 'polypeptide(L)'
;MLNEDYSNENRKPKTIRKTKKNSNVTKNKKKKCNCRSGCSKRSCYCYKSNSGCDSTCGCGPSCQNLFNHLEFFFGEDSKCIANSCFSDWLVKNVKTSDALQNINREALVKKIIECGRFSEVDDDEDFKEWSQKWKQIEVDDKISHMQKLFRMLLSNDATTRYFSFCNDDLAEEDCDWHCSICKSCRDWREWHCDGCNKCAYGTSGPCQRCERKSEMFSFW
;
A
#
# COMPACT_ATOMS: atom_id res chain seq x y z
N MET A 1 62.73 22.36 43.61
CA MET A 1 62.04 23.58 43.13
C MET A 1 62.92 24.21 42.08
N LEU A 2 62.31 24.52 40.94
CA LEU A 2 62.86 24.72 39.58
C LEU A 2 62.92 23.45 38.71
N ASN A 3 62.63 23.70 37.43
CA ASN A 3 62.71 22.87 36.21
C ASN A 3 61.41 22.11 35.86
N GLU A 4 60.92 22.07 34.62
CA GLU A 4 61.58 22.35 33.32
C GLU A 4 60.55 22.53 32.20
N ASP A 5 61.02 23.18 31.14
CA ASP A 5 60.41 23.40 29.83
C ASP A 5 59.89 22.13 29.13
N TYR A 6 58.97 22.28 28.18
CA TYR A 6 59.24 21.82 26.80
C TYR A 6 58.20 22.34 25.80
N SER A 7 58.72 23.05 24.80
CA SER A 7 58.10 23.49 23.55
C SER A 7 57.67 22.32 22.66
N ASN A 8 56.64 22.51 21.82
CA ASN A 8 56.74 22.03 20.44
C ASN A 8 55.81 22.76 19.45
N GLU A 9 56.42 23.11 18.33
CA GLU A 9 55.85 23.74 17.15
C GLU A 9 55.02 22.77 16.29
N ASN A 10 54.39 23.35 15.25
CA ASN A 10 54.01 22.72 13.98
C ASN A 10 52.75 21.84 13.92
N ARG A 11 51.60 22.46 13.63
CA ARG A 11 50.61 21.86 12.72
C ARG A 11 50.11 22.85 11.67
N LYS A 12 50.44 22.52 10.42
CA LYS A 12 50.04 23.13 9.15
C LYS A 12 48.53 23.45 9.08
N PRO A 13 48.11 24.49 8.34
CA PRO A 13 46.70 24.76 8.10
C PRO A 13 46.05 23.58 7.38
N LYS A 14 45.12 22.89 8.05
CA LYS A 14 44.24 21.92 7.39
C LYS A 14 43.34 22.71 6.45
N THR A 15 43.58 22.53 5.15
CA THR A 15 42.69 22.92 4.07
C THR A 15 41.23 22.65 4.44
N ILE A 16 40.43 23.71 4.47
CA ILE A 16 38.98 23.64 4.53
C ILE A 16 38.53 22.89 3.27
N ARG A 17 38.35 21.58 3.37
CA ARG A 17 37.61 20.82 2.37
C ARG A 17 36.18 21.34 2.44
N LYS A 18 35.79 22.12 1.43
CA LYS A 18 34.40 22.45 1.12
C LYS A 18 33.59 21.17 1.30
N THR A 19 32.78 21.13 2.34
CA THR A 19 31.76 20.11 2.54
C THR A 19 30.89 20.14 1.29
N LYS A 20 31.08 19.15 0.41
CA LYS A 20 30.09 18.82 -0.60
C LYS A 20 28.81 18.54 0.18
N LYS A 21 27.86 19.47 0.11
CA LYS A 21 26.46 19.23 0.48
C LYS A 21 26.06 17.98 -0.28
N ASN A 22 26.06 16.85 0.41
CA ASN A 22 25.64 15.58 -0.14
C ASN A 22 24.12 15.63 -0.11
N SER A 23 23.53 16.29 -1.11
CA SER A 23 22.10 16.27 -1.35
C SER A 23 21.75 14.89 -1.89
N ASN A 24 21.77 13.89 -1.01
CA ASN A 24 21.06 12.62 -1.22
C ASN A 24 19.57 12.89 -1.01
N VAL A 25 19.01 13.65 -1.94
CA VAL A 25 17.61 13.53 -2.29
C VAL A 25 17.52 12.17 -2.98
N THR A 26 17.14 11.13 -2.24
CA THR A 26 16.77 9.84 -2.80
C THR A 26 15.57 10.08 -3.70
N LYS A 27 15.83 10.37 -4.98
CA LYS A 27 14.85 10.31 -6.05
C LYS A 27 14.32 8.89 -6.07
N ASN A 28 13.20 8.65 -5.38
CA ASN A 28 12.46 7.41 -5.48
C ASN A 28 11.86 7.40 -6.90
N LYS A 29 12.67 7.01 -7.90
CA LYS A 29 12.23 6.92 -9.28
C LYS A 29 11.08 5.92 -9.30
N LYS A 30 9.86 6.38 -9.61
CA LYS A 30 8.73 5.49 -9.92
C LYS A 30 9.24 4.40 -10.86
N LYS A 31 9.27 3.17 -10.37
CA LYS A 31 9.79 2.02 -11.12
C LYS A 31 8.74 1.66 -12.16
N LYS A 32 9.12 1.74 -13.43
CA LYS A 32 8.27 1.47 -14.60
C LYS A 32 8.47 0.06 -15.13
N CYS A 33 7.45 -0.53 -15.73
CA CYS A 33 7.56 -1.83 -16.41
C CYS A 33 7.93 -1.65 -17.90
N ASN A 34 8.50 -2.70 -18.51
CA ASN A 34 8.76 -2.80 -19.96
C ASN A 34 8.22 -4.14 -20.50
N CYS A 35 7.09 -4.60 -19.96
CA CYS A 35 6.58 -5.93 -20.25
C CYS A 35 6.03 -6.02 -21.67
N ARG A 36 6.58 -6.94 -22.48
CA ARG A 36 6.07 -7.25 -23.82
C ARG A 36 4.90 -8.23 -23.81
N SER A 37 4.71 -8.95 -22.70
CA SER A 37 3.69 -9.98 -22.52
C SER A 37 2.36 -9.45 -21.97
N GLY A 38 2.07 -8.15 -22.12
CA GLY A 38 0.78 -7.57 -21.74
C GLY A 38 0.48 -7.48 -20.23
N CYS A 39 1.47 -7.44 -19.33
CA CYS A 39 1.28 -7.13 -17.89
C CYS A 39 0.24 -7.95 -17.09
N SER A 40 -0.27 -9.07 -17.62
CA SER A 40 -1.28 -9.92 -16.96
C SER A 40 -0.70 -10.83 -15.87
N LYS A 41 0.63 -10.89 -15.77
CA LYS A 41 1.34 -11.80 -14.87
C LYS A 41 1.97 -11.05 -13.70
N ARG A 42 2.09 -11.77 -12.58
CA ARG A 42 2.84 -11.37 -11.38
C ARG A 42 4.32 -11.06 -11.63
N SER A 43 4.87 -11.19 -12.85
CA SER A 43 6.23 -10.76 -13.18
C SER A 43 6.33 -9.25 -13.47
N CYS A 44 5.22 -8.61 -13.87
CA CYS A 44 5.19 -7.17 -14.11
C CYS A 44 5.43 -6.40 -12.81
N TYR A 45 6.31 -5.39 -12.86
CA TYR A 45 6.61 -4.57 -11.69
C TYR A 45 5.36 -3.85 -11.16
N CYS A 46 4.63 -3.15 -12.05
CA CYS A 46 3.41 -2.42 -11.69
C CYS A 46 2.37 -3.35 -11.04
N TYR A 47 2.20 -4.54 -11.63
CA TYR A 47 1.32 -5.57 -11.10
C TYR A 47 1.76 -6.04 -9.69
N LYS A 48 3.06 -6.26 -9.46
CA LYS A 48 3.58 -6.64 -8.14
C LYS A 48 3.34 -5.55 -7.09
N SER A 49 3.44 -4.29 -7.50
CA SER A 49 3.22 -3.11 -6.66
C SER A 49 1.74 -2.70 -6.55
N ASN A 50 0.80 -3.55 -6.97
CA ASN A 50 -0.64 -3.27 -6.94
C ASN A 50 -1.03 -1.95 -7.65
N SER A 51 -0.28 -1.57 -8.67
CA SER A 51 -0.44 -0.29 -9.37
C SER A 51 -0.72 -0.48 -10.84
N GLY A 52 -1.53 0.43 -11.40
CA GLY A 52 -1.70 0.55 -12.85
C GLY A 52 -0.37 0.84 -13.57
N CYS A 53 -0.32 0.50 -14.85
CA CYS A 53 0.68 1.00 -15.78
C CYS A 53 0.24 2.38 -16.28
N ASP A 54 1.15 3.34 -16.29
CA ASP A 54 0.93 4.68 -16.82
C ASP A 54 1.72 4.90 -18.12
N SER A 55 1.64 6.12 -18.68
CA SER A 55 2.37 6.52 -19.88
C SER A 55 3.89 6.46 -19.74
N THR A 56 4.42 6.29 -18.52
CA THR A 56 5.86 6.13 -18.30
C THR A 56 6.32 4.68 -18.51
N CYS A 57 5.39 3.72 -18.54
CA CYS A 57 5.67 2.31 -18.79
C CYS A 57 5.94 2.02 -20.28
N GLY A 58 6.86 1.11 -20.55
CA GLY A 58 7.14 0.60 -21.90
C GLY A 58 6.31 -0.62 -22.27
N CYS A 59 5.23 -0.92 -21.54
CA CYS A 59 4.27 -1.94 -21.97
C CYS A 59 3.47 -1.42 -23.18
N GLY A 60 3.24 -2.29 -24.16
CA GLY A 60 2.51 -1.92 -25.38
C GLY A 60 1.00 -1.69 -25.15
N PRO A 61 0.25 -1.35 -26.21
CA PRO A 61 -1.19 -1.08 -26.14
C PRO A 61 -2.01 -2.29 -25.66
N SER A 62 -1.49 -3.50 -25.81
CA SER A 62 -2.09 -4.73 -25.29
C SER A 62 -1.80 -4.96 -23.79
N CYS A 63 -1.68 -3.89 -23.00
CA CYS A 63 -1.47 -3.98 -21.57
C CYS A 63 -2.75 -4.47 -20.89
N GLN A 64 -2.68 -5.63 -20.25
CA GLN A 64 -3.76 -6.28 -19.51
C GLN A 64 -3.52 -6.18 -17.99
N ASN A 65 -2.87 -5.11 -17.53
CA ASN A 65 -2.73 -4.89 -16.10
C ASN A 65 -4.12 -4.59 -15.50
N LEU A 66 -4.60 -5.47 -14.63
CA LEU A 66 -5.90 -5.36 -13.98
C LEU A 66 -6.08 -4.01 -13.26
N PHE A 67 -4.99 -3.50 -12.68
CA PHE A 67 -5.00 -2.25 -11.91
C PHE A 67 -5.11 -0.99 -12.77
N ASN A 68 -5.14 -1.11 -14.10
CA ASN A 68 -5.45 0.01 -14.99
C ASN A 68 -6.94 0.39 -14.98
N HIS A 69 -7.79 -0.49 -14.42
CA HIS A 69 -9.25 -0.37 -14.48
C HIS A 69 -9.87 -0.16 -13.09
N LEU A 70 -9.10 0.41 -12.16
CA LEU A 70 -9.57 0.65 -10.80
C LEU A 70 -10.62 1.76 -10.73
N GLU A 71 -10.77 2.58 -11.77
CA GLU A 71 -11.86 3.55 -11.94
C GLU A 71 -13.25 2.89 -11.87
N PHE A 72 -13.37 1.60 -12.24
CA PHE A 72 -14.60 0.84 -12.05
C PHE A 72 -15.04 0.76 -10.59
N PHE A 73 -14.07 0.72 -9.65
CA PHE A 73 -14.33 0.71 -8.21
C PHE A 73 -14.26 2.10 -7.59
N PHE A 74 -13.32 2.94 -8.01
CA PHE A 74 -13.03 4.17 -7.30
C PHE A 74 -13.56 5.43 -8.01
N GLY A 75 -14.05 5.31 -9.24
CA GLY A 75 -14.46 6.44 -10.10
C GLY A 75 -13.29 7.03 -10.89
N GLU A 76 -13.59 7.63 -12.04
CA GLU A 76 -12.59 8.15 -13.00
C GLU A 76 -11.72 9.27 -12.42
N ASP A 77 -12.28 10.11 -11.55
CA ASP A 77 -11.57 11.22 -10.93
C ASP A 77 -10.66 10.79 -9.76
N SER A 78 -10.74 9.52 -9.35
CA SER A 78 -9.97 9.04 -8.22
C SER A 78 -8.55 8.66 -8.64
N LYS A 79 -7.56 9.20 -7.93
CA LYS A 79 -6.16 8.75 -8.04
C LYS A 79 -5.86 7.60 -7.09
N CYS A 80 -6.91 6.91 -6.62
CA CYS A 80 -6.83 5.92 -5.57
C CYS A 80 -6.07 4.68 -6.04
N ILE A 81 -5.19 4.18 -5.18
CA ILE A 81 -4.56 2.88 -5.32
C ILE A 81 -5.35 1.89 -4.47
N ALA A 82 -5.61 0.69 -4.96
CA ALA A 82 -6.24 -0.34 -4.15
C ALA A 82 -5.29 -0.77 -3.01
N ASN A 83 -5.84 -0.97 -1.80
CA ASN A 83 -5.04 -1.52 -0.71
C ASN A 83 -4.55 -2.94 -1.05
N SER A 84 -3.55 -3.42 -0.32
CA SER A 84 -2.90 -4.69 -0.63
C SER A 84 -3.83 -5.90 -0.53
N CYS A 85 -4.81 -5.86 0.38
CA CYS A 85 -5.76 -6.95 0.59
C CYS A 85 -6.76 -7.06 -0.57
N PHE A 86 -7.39 -5.94 -0.94
CA PHE A 86 -8.29 -5.87 -2.09
C PHE A 86 -7.58 -6.20 -3.40
N SER A 87 -6.34 -5.74 -3.56
CA SER A 87 -5.54 -6.05 -4.74
C SER A 87 -5.28 -7.54 -4.91
N ASP A 88 -4.93 -8.26 -3.85
CA ASP A 88 -4.74 -9.71 -3.93
C ASP A 88 -6.07 -10.46 -4.14
N TRP A 89 -7.17 -9.99 -3.55
CA TRP A 89 -8.52 -10.50 -3.83
C TRP A 89 -8.90 -10.34 -5.30
N LEU A 90 -8.67 -9.16 -5.90
CA LEU A 90 -8.92 -8.90 -7.31
C LEU A 90 -8.15 -9.87 -8.19
N VAL A 91 -6.85 -10.06 -7.93
CA VAL A 91 -6.00 -10.99 -8.69
C VAL A 91 -6.47 -12.44 -8.60
N LYS A 92 -7.01 -12.85 -7.44
CA LYS A 92 -7.51 -14.21 -7.23
C LYS A 92 -8.86 -14.46 -7.92
N ASN A 93 -9.73 -13.45 -7.94
CA ASN A 93 -11.12 -13.60 -8.40
C ASN A 93 -11.34 -13.11 -9.84
N VAL A 94 -10.44 -12.27 -10.36
CA VAL A 94 -10.55 -11.65 -11.68
C VAL A 94 -9.38 -12.07 -12.56
N LYS A 95 -9.69 -12.90 -13.57
CA LYS A 95 -8.67 -13.47 -14.46
C LYS A 95 -8.23 -12.51 -15.57
N THR A 96 -9.10 -11.59 -15.99
CA THR A 96 -8.86 -10.65 -17.09
C THR A 96 -9.45 -9.28 -16.76
N SER A 97 -8.93 -8.22 -17.37
CA SER A 97 -9.52 -6.87 -17.28
C SER A 97 -11.00 -6.86 -17.62
N ASP A 98 -11.41 -7.60 -18.64
CA ASP A 98 -12.80 -7.64 -19.10
C ASP A 98 -13.71 -8.32 -18.06
N ALA A 99 -13.19 -9.31 -17.33
CA ALA A 99 -13.93 -9.97 -16.27
C ALA A 99 -14.18 -9.06 -15.05
N LEU A 100 -13.46 -7.94 -14.93
CA LEU A 100 -13.66 -6.97 -13.85
C LEU A 100 -15.05 -6.34 -13.90
N GLN A 101 -15.59 -6.12 -15.10
CA GLN A 101 -16.93 -5.57 -15.31
C GLN A 101 -18.04 -6.52 -14.82
N ASN A 102 -17.74 -7.82 -14.70
CA ASN A 102 -18.69 -8.82 -14.20
C ASN A 102 -18.73 -8.89 -12.66
N ILE A 103 -17.87 -8.15 -11.96
CA ILE A 103 -17.95 -8.09 -10.50
C ILE A 103 -19.25 -7.40 -10.10
N ASN A 104 -20.06 -8.11 -9.32
CA ASN A 104 -21.25 -7.56 -8.70
C ASN A 104 -20.86 -6.63 -7.53
N ARG A 105 -20.72 -5.34 -7.84
CA ARG A 105 -20.38 -4.28 -6.87
C ARG A 105 -21.42 -4.16 -5.76
N GLU A 106 -22.70 -4.35 -6.05
CA GLU A 106 -23.75 -4.30 -5.02
C GLU A 106 -23.64 -5.46 -4.02
N ALA A 107 -23.30 -6.66 -4.49
CA ALA A 107 -23.05 -7.80 -3.60
C ALA A 107 -21.83 -7.54 -2.70
N LEU A 108 -20.79 -6.91 -3.24
CA LEU A 108 -19.62 -6.51 -2.45
C LEU A 108 -19.99 -5.48 -1.38
N VAL A 109 -20.82 -4.49 -1.73
CA VAL A 109 -21.34 -3.49 -0.79
C VAL A 109 -22.16 -4.14 0.33
N LYS A 110 -23.07 -5.05 -0.01
CA LYS A 110 -23.86 -5.80 0.98
C LYS A 110 -22.96 -6.55 1.95
N LYS A 111 -21.94 -7.25 1.45
CA LYS A 111 -20.96 -7.94 2.28
C LYS A 111 -20.26 -6.98 3.25
N ILE A 112 -19.75 -5.85 2.75
CA ILE A 112 -19.08 -4.84 3.58
C ILE A 112 -20.00 -4.30 4.68
N ILE A 113 -21.27 -4.01 4.35
CA ILE A 113 -22.26 -3.54 5.32
C ILE A 113 -22.53 -4.60 6.39
N GLU A 114 -22.71 -5.86 5.99
CA GLU A 114 -22.98 -6.97 6.91
C GLU A 114 -21.85 -7.15 7.92
N CYS A 115 -20.60 -7.08 7.47
CA CYS A 115 -19.43 -7.14 8.36
C CYS A 115 -19.32 -5.92 9.27
N GLY A 116 -19.55 -4.72 8.71
CA GLY A 116 -19.44 -3.47 9.47
C GLY A 116 -20.38 -3.37 10.66
N ARG A 117 -21.57 -3.98 10.59
CA ARG A 117 -22.57 -3.99 11.67
C ARG A 117 -22.12 -4.70 12.95
N PHE A 118 -21.06 -5.50 12.90
CA PHE A 118 -20.53 -6.21 14.08
C PHE A 118 -19.24 -5.60 14.64
N SER A 119 -18.70 -4.59 13.97
CA SER A 119 -17.43 -3.95 14.32
C SER A 119 -17.65 -2.58 14.97
N GLU A 120 -16.66 -2.07 15.71
CA GLU A 120 -16.65 -0.70 16.29
C GLU A 120 -16.65 0.43 15.23
N VAL A 121 -16.84 0.08 13.95
CA VAL A 121 -17.13 1.01 12.84
C VAL A 121 -18.49 1.66 12.99
N ASP A 122 -19.35 1.09 13.85
CA ASP A 122 -20.52 1.77 14.39
C ASP A 122 -20.18 3.03 15.20
N ASP A 123 -18.94 3.51 15.26
CA ASP A 123 -18.57 4.86 15.71
C ASP A 123 -17.97 5.77 14.63
N ASP A 124 -17.72 5.27 13.42
CA ASP A 124 -17.24 6.06 12.29
C ASP A 124 -18.38 6.89 11.66
N GLU A 125 -18.33 8.20 11.86
CA GLU A 125 -19.38 9.12 11.39
C GLU A 125 -19.54 9.09 9.86
N ASP A 126 -18.44 8.98 9.11
CA ASP A 126 -18.47 8.94 7.65
C ASP A 126 -19.14 7.66 7.15
N PHE A 127 -18.83 6.51 7.76
CA PHE A 127 -19.46 5.23 7.42
C PHE A 127 -20.94 5.20 7.81
N LYS A 128 -21.30 5.75 8.98
CA LYS A 128 -22.70 5.90 9.40
C LYS A 128 -23.50 6.74 8.41
N GLU A 129 -23.00 7.93 8.06
CA GLU A 129 -23.66 8.82 7.11
C GLU A 129 -23.82 8.13 5.76
N TRP A 130 -22.76 7.45 5.30
CA TRP A 130 -22.78 6.68 4.08
C TRP A 130 -23.86 5.57 4.11
N SER A 131 -23.92 4.79 5.19
CA SER A 131 -24.84 3.65 5.35
C SER A 131 -26.30 4.09 5.44
N GLN A 132 -26.57 5.23 6.09
CA GLN A 132 -27.91 5.83 6.13
C GLN A 132 -28.38 6.26 4.74
N LYS A 133 -27.52 6.97 4.00
CA LYS A 133 -27.82 7.40 2.62
C LYS A 133 -28.05 6.23 1.68
N TRP A 134 -27.28 5.15 1.82
CA TRP A 134 -27.43 3.94 0.99
C TRP A 134 -28.84 3.32 1.04
N LYS A 135 -29.56 3.46 2.15
CA LYS A 135 -30.93 2.94 2.30
C LYS A 135 -31.98 3.76 1.55
N GLN A 136 -31.66 5.01 1.22
CA GLN A 136 -32.60 6.00 0.69
C GLN A 136 -32.23 6.48 -0.73
N ILE A 137 -31.11 6.00 -1.26
CA ILE A 137 -30.56 6.48 -2.52
C ILE A 137 -31.30 5.90 -3.73
N GLU A 138 -31.58 6.76 -4.70
CA GLU A 138 -32.12 6.37 -6.00
C GLU A 138 -31.13 5.53 -6.81
N VAL A 139 -31.64 4.76 -7.75
CA VAL A 139 -30.84 3.80 -8.54
C VAL A 139 -29.68 4.48 -9.28
N ASP A 140 -29.93 5.65 -9.87
CA ASP A 140 -28.96 6.36 -10.69
C ASP A 140 -27.77 6.90 -9.88
N ASP A 141 -27.98 7.22 -8.60
CA ASP A 141 -26.94 7.74 -7.70
C ASP A 141 -26.18 6.63 -6.96
N LYS A 142 -26.63 5.36 -7.05
CA LYS A 142 -25.96 4.25 -6.35
C LYS A 142 -24.51 4.09 -6.77
N ILE A 143 -24.16 4.32 -8.03
CA ILE A 143 -22.80 4.09 -8.53
C ILE A 143 -21.79 4.99 -7.82
N SER A 144 -22.04 6.30 -7.78
CA SER A 144 -21.14 7.26 -7.15
C SER A 144 -21.02 7.02 -5.64
N HIS A 145 -22.14 6.63 -5.01
CA HIS A 145 -22.17 6.28 -3.60
C HIS A 145 -21.41 4.99 -3.28
N MET A 146 -21.53 3.94 -4.10
CA MET A 146 -20.71 2.72 -3.98
C MET A 146 -19.22 3.04 -4.13
N GLN A 147 -18.85 3.87 -5.11
CA GLN A 147 -17.46 4.26 -5.31
C GLN A 147 -16.91 5.03 -4.10
N LYS A 148 -17.73 5.84 -3.40
CA LYS A 148 -17.35 6.47 -2.13
C LYS A 148 -16.98 5.43 -1.08
N LEU A 149 -17.80 4.39 -0.89
CA LEU A 149 -17.50 3.28 0.03
C LEU A 149 -16.18 2.59 -0.32
N PHE A 150 -15.99 2.27 -1.59
CA PHE A 150 -14.77 1.58 -2.03
C PHE A 150 -13.53 2.43 -1.83
N ARG A 151 -13.59 3.74 -2.05
CA ARG A 151 -12.47 4.63 -1.69
C ARG A 151 -12.19 4.63 -0.20
N MET A 152 -13.23 4.68 0.63
CA MET A 152 -13.09 4.69 2.09
C MET A 152 -12.46 3.41 2.65
N LEU A 153 -12.75 2.24 2.09
CA LEU A 153 -12.41 0.94 2.72
C LEU A 153 -11.49 0.04 1.91
N LEU A 154 -11.41 0.23 0.60
CA LEU A 154 -10.66 -0.64 -0.32
C LEU A 154 -9.46 0.07 -0.96
N SER A 155 -9.31 1.38 -0.77
CA SER A 155 -8.14 2.13 -1.21
C SER A 155 -7.03 2.07 -0.16
N ASN A 156 -5.80 2.35 -0.60
CA ASN A 156 -4.63 2.47 0.24
C ASN A 156 -4.58 3.82 0.98
N ASP A 157 -5.49 4.75 0.67
CA ASP A 157 -5.63 6.04 1.35
C ASP A 157 -6.73 5.97 2.43
N ALA A 158 -7.26 4.77 2.71
CA ALA A 158 -8.18 4.54 3.82
C ALA A 158 -7.45 4.86 5.14
N THR A 159 -7.98 5.79 5.93
CA THR A 159 -7.19 6.48 6.98
C THR A 159 -7.15 5.78 8.34
N THR A 160 -8.04 4.81 8.58
CA THR A 160 -8.19 4.18 9.90
C THR A 160 -8.58 2.71 9.81
N ARG A 161 -9.36 2.35 8.78
CA ARG A 161 -9.92 1.01 8.61
C ARG A 161 -9.96 0.62 7.16
N TYR A 162 -9.83 -0.67 6.92
CA TYR A 162 -9.97 -1.25 5.59
C TYR A 162 -10.79 -2.53 5.67
N PHE A 163 -11.41 -2.90 4.57
CA PHE A 163 -12.05 -4.21 4.48
C PHE A 163 -11.01 -5.29 4.14
N SER A 164 -10.85 -6.25 5.05
CA SER A 164 -9.92 -7.36 4.90
C SER A 164 -10.61 -8.57 4.29
N PHE A 165 -10.27 -8.87 3.04
CA PHE A 165 -10.69 -10.10 2.35
C PHE A 165 -10.03 -11.38 2.89
N CYS A 166 -9.08 -11.29 3.82
CA CYS A 166 -8.52 -12.48 4.47
C CYS A 166 -9.46 -13.03 5.54
N ASN A 167 -10.08 -12.13 6.30
CA ASN A 167 -10.95 -12.46 7.42
C ASN A 167 -12.42 -12.24 7.06
N ASP A 168 -12.69 -11.69 5.88
CA ASP A 168 -14.01 -11.26 5.43
C ASP A 168 -14.66 -10.30 6.44
N ASP A 169 -13.88 -9.35 6.95
CA ASP A 169 -14.32 -8.39 7.97
C ASP A 169 -13.61 -7.03 7.84
N LEU A 170 -14.13 -6.01 8.54
CA LEU A 170 -13.44 -4.74 8.72
C LEU A 170 -12.28 -4.91 9.70
N ALA A 171 -11.11 -4.43 9.28
CA ALA A 171 -9.88 -4.49 10.05
C ALA A 171 -9.35 -3.08 10.29
N GLU A 172 -8.75 -2.88 11.46
CA GLU A 172 -8.04 -1.65 11.79
C GLU A 172 -6.63 -1.71 11.20
N GLU A 173 -6.21 -0.60 10.59
CA GLU A 173 -4.89 -0.51 9.95
C GLU A 173 -3.74 -0.70 10.95
N ASP A 174 -3.95 -0.29 12.20
CA ASP A 174 -2.96 -0.38 13.28
C ASP A 174 -2.84 -1.78 13.91
N CYS A 175 -3.80 -2.68 13.64
CA CYS A 175 -3.85 -4.01 14.26
C CYS A 175 -3.58 -5.13 13.25
N ASP A 176 -3.95 -4.95 11.99
CA ASP A 176 -3.76 -5.92 10.92
C ASP A 176 -3.26 -5.24 9.66
N TRP A 177 -2.36 -5.89 8.94
CA TRP A 177 -1.91 -5.41 7.63
C TRP A 177 -1.78 -6.56 6.62
N HIS A 178 -1.96 -6.27 5.34
CA HIS A 178 -1.76 -7.26 4.28
C HIS A 178 -0.37 -7.12 3.68
N CYS A 179 0.48 -8.15 3.84
CA CYS A 179 1.80 -8.14 3.25
C CYS A 179 1.74 -8.24 1.72
N SER A 180 2.10 -7.15 1.03
CA SER A 180 2.08 -7.08 -0.44
C SER A 180 3.05 -8.05 -1.12
N ILE A 181 4.06 -8.55 -0.40
CA ILE A 181 5.06 -9.50 -0.90
C ILE A 181 4.60 -10.94 -0.63
N CYS A 182 4.26 -11.25 0.61
CA CYS A 182 3.83 -12.61 1.01
C CYS A 182 2.38 -12.94 0.62
N LYS A 183 1.58 -11.94 0.24
CA LYS A 183 0.17 -12.06 -0.16
C LYS A 183 -0.71 -12.73 0.91
N SER A 184 -0.57 -12.24 2.13
CA SER A 184 -1.24 -12.76 3.32
C SER A 184 -1.43 -11.64 4.34
N CYS A 185 -2.56 -11.65 5.05
CA CYS A 185 -2.78 -10.78 6.20
C CYS A 185 -1.90 -11.18 7.39
N ARG A 186 -1.57 -10.20 8.22
CA ARG A 186 -0.55 -10.23 9.26
C ARG A 186 -1.00 -9.37 10.43
N ASP A 187 -0.67 -9.81 11.63
CA ASP A 187 -0.84 -9.01 12.85
C ASP A 187 0.15 -7.83 12.82
N TRP A 188 -0.20 -6.71 13.43
CA TRP A 188 0.64 -5.51 13.53
C TRP A 188 2.01 -5.75 14.16
N ARG A 189 2.16 -6.81 14.96
CA ARG A 189 3.44 -7.24 15.54
C ARG A 189 4.31 -7.98 14.53
N GLU A 190 3.78 -8.35 13.37
CA GLU A 190 4.54 -8.98 12.29
C GLU A 190 5.03 -7.94 11.28
N TRP A 191 6.17 -8.19 10.65
CA TRP A 191 6.75 -7.35 9.60
C TRP A 191 7.38 -8.24 8.51
N HIS A 192 7.53 -7.71 7.29
CA HIS A 192 8.21 -8.45 6.21
C HIS A 192 9.72 -8.27 6.28
N CYS A 193 10.47 -9.36 6.44
CA CYS A 193 11.92 -9.33 6.37
C CYS A 193 12.40 -9.46 4.93
N ASP A 194 12.99 -8.38 4.38
CA ASP A 194 13.56 -8.38 3.02
C ASP A 194 14.73 -9.36 2.85
N GLY A 195 15.51 -9.60 3.91
CA GLY A 195 16.63 -10.54 3.87
C GLY A 195 16.18 -12.00 3.76
N CYS A 196 15.11 -12.37 4.46
CA CYS A 196 14.55 -13.72 4.42
C CYS A 196 13.45 -13.89 3.36
N ASN A 197 12.96 -12.77 2.80
CA ASN A 197 11.77 -12.67 1.98
C ASN A 197 10.55 -13.38 2.61
N LYS A 198 10.36 -13.18 3.91
CA LYS A 198 9.31 -13.80 4.73
C LYS A 198 8.85 -12.84 5.82
N CYS A 199 7.56 -12.89 6.15
CA CYS A 199 7.05 -12.25 7.36
C CYS A 199 7.63 -12.90 8.62
N ALA A 200 7.93 -12.08 9.61
CA ALA A 200 8.47 -12.47 10.90
C ALA A 200 7.71 -11.75 12.02
N TYR A 201 7.59 -12.41 13.16
CA TYR A 201 6.98 -11.83 14.35
C TYR A 201 7.98 -10.96 15.14
N GLY A 202 7.50 -9.88 15.73
CA GLY A 202 8.22 -8.94 16.59
C GLY A 202 8.25 -7.53 16.01
N THR A 203 8.04 -6.50 16.83
CA THR A 203 7.81 -5.10 16.42
C THR A 203 8.96 -4.35 15.73
N SER A 204 10.14 -4.98 15.52
CA SER A 204 11.34 -4.45 14.79
C SER A 204 12.65 -5.14 15.19
N GLY A 205 12.59 -6.15 16.06
CA GLY A 205 13.76 -6.93 16.47
C GLY A 205 14.49 -7.58 15.28
N PRO A 206 15.79 -7.91 15.42
CA PRO A 206 16.51 -8.59 14.35
C PRO A 206 15.77 -9.86 13.96
N CYS A 207 15.57 -10.06 12.65
CA CYS A 207 14.94 -11.27 12.15
C CYS A 207 15.70 -12.48 12.71
N GLN A 208 15.03 -13.35 13.47
CA GLN A 208 15.65 -14.50 14.15
C GLN A 208 16.46 -15.42 13.22
N ARG A 209 16.21 -15.34 11.92
CA ARG A 209 16.84 -16.18 10.90
C ARG A 209 18.02 -15.53 10.19
N CYS A 210 18.08 -14.20 10.08
CA CYS A 210 19.15 -13.51 9.33
C CYS A 210 19.77 -12.32 10.05
N GLU A 211 19.36 -12.07 11.29
CA GLU A 211 19.86 -11.03 12.20
C GLU A 211 19.73 -9.59 11.71
N ARG A 212 19.13 -9.37 10.53
CA ARG A 212 18.85 -8.05 9.99
C ARG A 212 17.69 -7.43 10.75
N LYS A 213 17.88 -6.19 11.19
CA LYS A 213 16.80 -5.34 11.70
C LYS A 213 15.90 -4.92 10.54
N SER A 214 14.62 -4.71 10.80
CA SER A 214 13.78 -3.97 9.87
C SER A 214 14.43 -2.61 9.63
N GLU A 215 14.55 -2.16 8.38
CA GLU A 215 14.64 -0.73 8.13
C GLU A 215 13.27 -0.20 8.60
N MET A 216 13.20 0.30 9.83
CA MET A 216 11.98 0.94 10.34
C MET A 216 11.64 2.02 9.32
N PHE A 217 10.50 1.86 8.64
CA PHE A 217 9.79 3.02 8.12
C PHE A 217 9.52 3.88 9.34
N SER A 218 10.31 4.92 9.52
CA SER A 218 10.08 5.96 10.51
C SER A 218 8.79 6.65 10.13
N PHE A 219 7.67 6.18 10.66
CA PHE A 219 6.43 6.95 10.76
C PHE A 219 6.65 8.02 11.82
N TRP A 220 7.16 9.17 11.39
CA TRP A 220 7.01 10.49 12.01
C TRP A 220 7.08 11.55 10.91
#